data_AF-A0A3C0KQJ0-F1
#
_entry.id   AF-A0A3C0KQJ0-F1
#
_cell.length_a   1.000
_cell.length_b   1.000
_cell.length_c   1.000
_cell.angle_alpha   90.00
_cell.angle_beta   90.00
_cell.angle_gamma   90.00
#
_symmetry.space_group_name_H-M   'P 1'
#
loop_
_entity.id
_entity.type
_entity.pdbx_description
1 polymer ?
#
loop_
_entity_poly.entity_id
_entity_poly.type
_entity_poly.pdbx_seq_one_letter_code
_entity_poly.pdbx_strand_id
1 'polypeptide(L)'
;LIYDSVGSFNNPASFFKRLTDGGIKVVEFNPINPLKARGNWLLAHPDHRKILIVDGKIAITGGINISSVYSSRLSGGRVIEKGKPLPWRDTDIQIEGPAVAEFQKLFLDTWSKQNGPKLSGGNYYPRAKEDGNALVRVVGSIPGSDNRIMFIVYVAAITFAEHSIHLTNAYFIPDDQILKAFMDAARRGVDVKIILPGTTDSAVALYAAQYNYSGLLEAGVKIYERRNALLHAKTAVIDGVWSTVGSTNMDYWSLLSNDEANAVVLNRDFAAEMEKTFTKDIVESHQIKVEEWKERPLFWKIREWFAHLFIRWL
;
A
#
# COMPACT_ATOMS: atom_id res chain seq x y z
N LEU A 1 -9.48 -18.89 -0.28
CA LEU A 1 -8.24 -18.18 0.08
C LEU A 1 -7.29 -18.24 -1.11
N ILE A 2 -6.77 -17.10 -1.52
CA ILE A 2 -5.63 -17.01 -2.44
C ILE A 2 -4.45 -16.54 -1.59
N TYR A 3 -3.27 -17.14 -1.75
CA TYR A 3 -2.06 -16.69 -1.07
C TYR A 3 -0.90 -16.61 -2.06
N ASP A 4 -0.03 -15.63 -1.89
CA ASP A 4 1.18 -15.49 -2.70
C ASP A 4 2.25 -16.50 -2.28
N SER A 5 2.78 -17.27 -3.23
CA SER A 5 3.78 -18.32 -2.96
C SER A 5 5.09 -17.76 -2.42
N VAL A 6 5.55 -16.61 -2.94
CA VAL A 6 6.79 -15.94 -2.51
C VAL A 6 6.62 -15.28 -1.16
N GLY A 7 5.56 -14.48 -1.00
CA GLY A 7 5.22 -13.79 0.25
C GLY A 7 4.91 -14.76 1.40
N SER A 8 4.48 -15.98 1.10
CA SER A 8 4.18 -17.02 2.09
C SER A 8 5.23 -18.14 2.14
N PHE A 9 6.42 -17.95 1.57
CA PHE A 9 7.43 -19.01 1.46
C PHE A 9 7.84 -19.63 2.81
N ASN A 10 7.85 -18.82 3.87
CA ASN A 10 8.19 -19.26 5.22
C ASN A 10 7.03 -19.97 5.95
N ASN A 11 5.82 -19.99 5.37
CA ASN A 11 4.69 -20.70 5.95
C ASN A 11 4.79 -22.20 5.64
N PRO A 12 4.70 -23.08 6.66
CA PRO A 12 4.78 -24.51 6.41
C PRO A 12 3.55 -24.99 5.63
N ALA A 13 3.74 -25.94 4.71
CA ALA A 13 2.64 -26.51 3.93
C ALA A 13 1.50 -27.09 4.80
N SER A 14 1.81 -27.53 6.02
CA SER A 14 0.83 -27.99 7.00
C SER A 14 -0.19 -26.91 7.42
N PHE A 15 0.19 -25.63 7.38
CA PHE A 15 -0.72 -24.52 7.65
C PHE A 15 -1.87 -24.50 6.63
N PHE A 16 -1.54 -24.54 5.34
CA PHE A 16 -2.53 -24.55 4.27
C PHE A 16 -3.29 -25.88 4.20
N LYS A 17 -2.61 -27.00 4.46
CA LYS A 17 -3.26 -28.32 4.53
C LYS A 17 -4.37 -28.35 5.59
N ARG A 18 -4.13 -27.78 6.77
CA ARG A 18 -5.15 -27.69 7.82
C ARG A 18 -6.39 -26.91 7.36
N LEU A 19 -6.20 -25.84 6.57
CA LEU A 19 -7.33 -25.08 6.01
C LEU A 19 -8.12 -25.92 5.00
N THR A 20 -7.42 -26.63 4.10
CA THR A 20 -8.07 -27.50 3.12
C THR A 20 -8.78 -28.69 3.76
N ASP A 21 -8.18 -29.30 4.80
CA ASP A 21 -8.79 -30.38 5.58
C ASP A 21 -10.07 -29.89 6.30
N GLY A 22 -10.13 -28.61 6.64
CA GLY A 22 -11.32 -27.93 7.18
C GLY A 22 -12.35 -27.48 6.15
N GLY A 23 -12.18 -27.84 4.87
CA GLY A 23 -13.12 -27.51 3.78
C GLY A 23 -12.89 -26.15 3.11
N ILE A 24 -11.84 -25.40 3.47
CA ILE A 24 -11.51 -24.13 2.83
C ILE A 24 -10.82 -24.41 1.50
N LYS A 25 -11.36 -23.86 0.40
CA LYS A 25 -10.67 -23.88 -0.89
C LYS A 25 -9.49 -22.91 -0.85
N VAL A 26 -8.29 -23.43 -1.12
CA VAL A 26 -7.03 -22.67 -1.13
C VAL A 26 -6.42 -22.73 -2.52
N VAL A 27 -5.93 -21.59 -3.00
CA VAL A 27 -5.22 -21.43 -4.28
C VAL A 27 -3.90 -20.72 -4.02
N GLU A 28 -2.81 -21.31 -4.54
CA GLU A 28 -1.47 -20.74 -4.50
C GLU A 28 -1.27 -19.85 -5.73
N PHE A 29 -0.97 -18.57 -5.53
CA PHE A 29 -0.68 -17.64 -6.59
C PHE A 29 0.80 -17.75 -7.00
N ASN A 30 1.05 -17.89 -8.30
CA ASN A 30 2.38 -18.06 -8.92
C ASN A 30 3.33 -19.00 -8.14
N PRO A 31 3.04 -20.32 -8.11
CA PRO A 31 3.80 -21.28 -7.33
C PRO A 31 5.31 -21.25 -7.63
N ILE A 32 6.14 -21.21 -6.58
CA ILE A 32 7.61 -21.22 -6.74
C ILE A 32 8.09 -22.51 -7.40
N ASN A 33 7.46 -23.64 -7.09
CA ASN A 33 7.82 -24.92 -7.70
C ASN A 33 7.43 -24.90 -9.20
N PRO A 34 8.39 -24.97 -10.14
CA PRO A 34 8.10 -24.90 -11.57
C PRO A 34 7.24 -26.07 -12.08
N LEU A 35 7.19 -27.20 -11.36
CA LEU A 35 6.30 -28.32 -11.68
C LEU A 35 4.83 -28.03 -11.30
N LYS A 36 4.61 -27.08 -10.39
CA LYS A 36 3.29 -26.57 -10.00
C LYS A 36 2.93 -25.29 -10.77
N ALA A 37 3.93 -24.51 -11.15
CA ALA A 37 3.76 -23.40 -12.07
C ALA A 37 3.31 -23.93 -13.44
N ARG A 38 2.28 -23.35 -14.01
CA ARG A 38 1.78 -23.72 -15.34
C ARG A 38 1.77 -22.46 -16.20
N GLY A 39 2.66 -22.38 -17.19
CA GLY A 39 2.87 -21.20 -18.03
C GLY A 39 4.24 -20.54 -17.80
N ASN A 40 4.35 -19.24 -18.06
CA ASN A 40 5.57 -18.49 -17.76
C ASN A 40 5.82 -18.49 -16.24
N TRP A 41 7.00 -18.91 -15.81
CA TRP A 41 7.40 -18.97 -14.41
C TRP A 41 7.74 -17.56 -13.91
N LEU A 42 6.70 -16.84 -13.49
CA LEU A 42 6.75 -15.42 -13.15
C LEU A 42 6.98 -15.21 -11.66
N LEU A 43 8.16 -15.63 -11.15
CA LEU A 43 8.58 -15.32 -9.76
C LEU A 43 8.67 -13.81 -9.46
N ALA A 44 8.67 -12.98 -10.50
CA ALA A 44 8.81 -11.53 -10.41
C ALA A 44 7.48 -10.77 -10.30
N HIS A 45 6.33 -11.46 -10.16
CA HIS A 45 5.02 -10.83 -10.06
C HIS A 45 4.25 -11.36 -8.85
N PRO A 46 4.42 -10.77 -7.64
CA PRO A 46 3.67 -11.19 -6.47
C PRO A 46 2.25 -10.61 -6.46
N ASP A 47 1.30 -11.33 -5.84
CA ASP A 47 0.00 -10.77 -5.48
C ASP A 47 0.15 -9.92 -4.22
N HIS A 48 0.15 -8.60 -4.38
CA HIS A 48 0.32 -7.66 -3.28
C HIS A 48 -1.02 -7.12 -2.77
N ARG A 49 -2.16 -7.55 -3.33
CA ARG A 49 -3.49 -7.12 -2.89
C ARG A 49 -3.83 -7.72 -1.52
N LYS A 50 -4.37 -6.88 -0.63
CA LYS A 50 -5.03 -7.34 0.60
C LYS A 50 -6.52 -7.06 0.48
N ILE A 51 -7.29 -8.12 0.23
CA ILE A 51 -8.73 -8.05 -0.02
C ILE A 51 -9.40 -9.16 0.79
N LEU A 52 -10.35 -8.77 1.65
CA LEU A 52 -11.29 -9.66 2.30
C LEU A 52 -12.70 -9.29 1.85
N ILE A 53 -13.46 -10.25 1.33
CA ILE A 53 -14.85 -10.04 0.93
C ILE A 53 -15.74 -10.97 1.74
N VAL A 54 -16.80 -10.42 2.32
CA VAL A 54 -17.79 -11.15 3.10
C VAL A 54 -19.13 -11.09 2.38
N ASP A 55 -19.66 -12.26 2.02
CA ASP A 55 -20.95 -12.46 1.34
C ASP A 55 -21.17 -11.66 0.05
N GLY A 56 -20.11 -11.11 -0.56
CA GLY A 56 -20.21 -10.18 -1.69
C GLY A 56 -20.82 -8.81 -1.32
N LYS A 57 -20.94 -8.49 -0.03
CA LYS A 57 -21.60 -7.27 0.49
C LYS A 57 -20.65 -6.31 1.21
N ILE A 58 -19.60 -6.85 1.83
CA ILE A 58 -18.58 -6.09 2.55
C ILE A 58 -17.23 -6.40 1.92
N ALA A 59 -16.43 -5.38 1.68
CA ALA A 59 -15.01 -5.52 1.33
C ALA A 59 -14.14 -4.83 2.40
N ILE A 60 -13.05 -5.45 2.80
CA ILE A 60 -11.98 -4.84 3.59
C ILE A 60 -10.71 -4.86 2.74
N THR A 61 -10.04 -3.71 2.64
CA THR A 61 -8.81 -3.56 1.88
C THR A 61 -7.89 -2.48 2.45
N GLY A 62 -6.60 -2.58 2.17
CA GLY A 62 -5.57 -1.64 2.61
C GLY A 62 -4.18 -2.27 2.56
N GLY A 63 -3.35 -1.95 3.55
CA GLY A 63 -1.98 -2.45 3.66
C GLY A 63 -1.79 -3.67 4.57
N ILE A 64 -2.78 -4.00 5.40
CA ILE A 64 -2.62 -5.00 6.47
C ILE A 64 -2.56 -6.41 5.91
N ASN A 65 -1.48 -7.14 6.24
CA ASN A 65 -1.38 -8.58 6.00
C ASN A 65 -1.97 -9.38 7.16
N ILE A 66 -2.35 -10.64 6.91
CA ILE A 66 -2.70 -11.59 7.98
C ILE A 66 -1.41 -12.11 8.62
N SER A 67 -0.97 -11.46 9.70
CA SER A 67 0.28 -11.81 10.40
C SER A 67 0.23 -11.45 11.88
N SER A 68 1.01 -12.18 12.70
CA SER A 68 1.14 -11.92 14.14
C SER A 68 1.73 -10.55 14.46
N VAL A 69 2.44 -9.92 13.51
CA VAL A 69 3.01 -8.57 13.70
C VAL A 69 1.96 -7.48 13.87
N TYR A 70 0.74 -7.73 13.37
CA TYR A 70 -0.42 -6.84 13.52
C TYR A 70 -1.27 -7.18 14.75
N SER A 71 -1.00 -8.31 15.42
CA SER A 71 -1.76 -8.71 16.59
C SER A 71 -1.47 -7.75 17.75
N SER A 72 -2.51 -7.04 18.20
CA SER A 72 -2.49 -6.30 19.45
C SER A 72 -3.32 -7.05 20.48
N ARG A 73 -2.91 -7.01 21.76
CA ARG A 73 -3.75 -7.54 22.83
C ARG A 73 -4.99 -6.63 22.94
N LEU A 74 -6.18 -7.24 22.96
CA LEU A 74 -7.48 -6.55 23.06
C LEU A 74 -7.64 -5.68 24.32
N SER A 75 -6.76 -5.83 25.30
CA SER A 75 -6.74 -5.07 26.55
C SER A 75 -5.31 -4.69 26.93
N GLY A 76 -5.06 -3.39 27.06
CA GLY A 76 -3.80 -2.81 27.52
C GLY A 76 -3.24 -1.80 26.53
N GLY A 77 -3.05 -0.56 26.99
CA GLY A 77 -2.37 0.46 26.20
C GLY A 77 -1.03 -0.02 25.65
N ARG A 78 -0.63 0.51 24.49
CA ARG A 78 0.64 0.17 23.82
C ARG A 78 1.82 0.56 24.71
N VAL A 79 2.39 -0.40 25.43
CA VAL A 79 3.69 -0.24 26.08
C VAL A 79 4.76 -0.63 25.06
N ILE A 80 5.51 0.36 24.57
CA ILE A 80 6.74 0.10 23.80
C ILE A 80 7.81 -0.30 24.81
N GLU A 81 8.03 -1.60 24.98
CA GLU A 81 9.12 -2.10 25.81
C GLU A 81 10.44 -2.07 25.04
N LYS A 82 11.50 -1.57 25.67
CA LYS A 82 12.86 -1.65 25.12
C LYS A 82 13.24 -3.11 24.84
N GLY A 83 13.64 -3.38 23.60
CA GLY A 83 14.08 -4.72 23.15
C GLY A 83 13.00 -5.57 22.48
N LYS A 84 11.74 -5.11 22.41
CA LYS A 84 10.71 -5.76 21.58
C LYS A 84 10.67 -5.18 20.16
N PRO A 85 10.28 -5.97 19.14
CA PRO A 85 10.05 -5.47 17.79
C PRO A 85 9.04 -4.31 17.80
N LEU A 86 9.28 -3.31 16.97
CA LEU A 86 8.36 -2.18 16.82
C LEU A 86 6.99 -2.68 16.31
N PRO A 87 5.88 -2.12 16.82
CA PRO A 87 4.57 -2.45 16.30
C PRO A 87 4.43 -1.96 14.85
N TRP A 88 3.67 -2.70 14.05
CA TRP A 88 3.34 -2.27 12.70
C TRP A 88 2.20 -1.27 12.72
N ARG A 89 2.34 -0.19 11.94
CA ARG A 89 1.33 0.84 11.76
C ARG A 89 0.86 0.83 10.31
N ASP A 90 -0.38 0.42 10.11
CA ASP A 90 -0.99 0.25 8.80
C ASP A 90 -2.49 0.56 8.87
N THR A 91 -3.14 0.73 7.73
CA THR A 91 -4.53 1.19 7.59
C THR A 91 -5.26 0.32 6.58
N ASP A 92 -6.39 -0.23 7.00
CA ASP A 92 -7.41 -0.82 6.14
C ASP A 92 -8.72 -0.02 6.27
N ILE A 93 -9.58 -0.17 5.27
CA ILE A 93 -10.94 0.39 5.27
C ILE A 93 -11.95 -0.71 5.00
N GLN A 94 -13.14 -0.55 5.58
CA GLN A 94 -14.32 -1.35 5.28
C GLN A 94 -15.22 -0.59 4.31
N ILE A 95 -15.69 -1.27 3.26
CA ILE A 95 -16.56 -0.73 2.22
C ILE A 95 -17.80 -1.60 2.13
N GLU A 96 -18.95 -0.94 2.12
CA GLU A 96 -20.26 -1.52 1.83
C GLU A 96 -20.89 -0.76 0.66
N GLY A 97 -21.62 -1.48 -0.21
CA GLY A 97 -22.26 -0.89 -1.39
C GLY A 97 -21.69 -1.44 -2.71
N PRO A 98 -22.05 -0.82 -3.85
CA PRO A 98 -21.76 -1.39 -5.18
C PRO A 98 -20.28 -1.60 -5.48
N ALA A 99 -19.39 -0.80 -4.89
CA ALA A 99 -17.94 -0.92 -5.08
C ALA A 99 -17.37 -2.29 -4.62
N VAL A 100 -18.06 -3.02 -3.74
CA VAL A 100 -17.67 -4.37 -3.32
C VAL A 100 -17.62 -5.34 -4.51
N ALA A 101 -18.49 -5.15 -5.52
CA ALA A 101 -18.50 -5.99 -6.71
C ALA A 101 -17.19 -5.92 -7.50
N GLU A 102 -16.47 -4.80 -7.48
CA GLU A 102 -15.18 -4.65 -8.16
C GLU A 102 -14.08 -5.43 -7.43
N PHE A 103 -14.03 -5.40 -6.10
CA PHE A 103 -13.13 -6.26 -5.33
C PHE A 103 -13.45 -7.75 -5.54
N GLN A 104 -14.74 -8.09 -5.58
CA GLN A 104 -15.20 -9.44 -5.87
C GLN A 104 -14.75 -9.90 -7.26
N LYS A 105 -14.82 -9.02 -8.27
CA LYS A 105 -14.32 -9.29 -9.61
C LYS A 105 -12.81 -9.52 -9.61
N LEU A 106 -12.01 -8.66 -8.98
CA LEU A 106 -10.56 -8.85 -8.86
C LEU A 106 -10.22 -10.23 -8.24
N PHE A 107 -10.91 -10.60 -7.15
CA PHE A 107 -10.70 -11.90 -6.51
C PHE A 107 -11.07 -13.07 -7.42
N LEU A 108 -12.23 -13.04 -8.09
CA LEU A 108 -12.69 -14.13 -8.96
C LEU A 108 -11.85 -14.26 -10.23
N ASP A 109 -11.41 -13.14 -10.81
CA ASP A 109 -10.52 -13.13 -11.96
C ASP A 109 -9.18 -13.79 -11.59
N THR A 110 -8.59 -13.43 -10.44
CA THR A 110 -7.37 -14.09 -9.94
C THR A 110 -7.60 -15.56 -9.62
N TRP A 111 -8.73 -15.90 -8.98
CA TRP A 111 -9.10 -17.28 -8.71
C TRP A 111 -9.14 -18.11 -10.00
N SER A 112 -9.76 -17.59 -11.05
CA SER A 112 -9.85 -18.27 -12.35
C SER A 112 -8.48 -18.35 -13.04
N LYS A 113 -7.70 -17.27 -13.06
CA LYS A 113 -6.36 -17.23 -13.67
C LYS A 113 -5.40 -18.23 -13.04
N GLN A 114 -5.50 -18.42 -11.72
CA GLN A 114 -4.70 -19.38 -10.97
C GLN A 114 -5.33 -20.80 -10.96
N ASN A 115 -6.28 -21.08 -11.87
CA ASN A 115 -6.95 -22.38 -12.02
C ASN A 115 -7.59 -22.90 -10.73
N GLY A 116 -8.16 -22.00 -9.93
CA GLY A 116 -8.85 -22.36 -8.70
C GLY A 116 -10.02 -23.32 -8.94
N PRO A 117 -10.34 -24.21 -7.98
CA PRO A 117 -11.47 -25.13 -8.10
C PRO A 117 -12.77 -24.40 -8.44
N LYS A 118 -13.64 -25.03 -9.24
CA LYS A 118 -14.93 -24.45 -9.62
C LYS A 118 -15.69 -23.98 -8.37
N LEU A 119 -16.13 -22.73 -8.43
CA LEU A 119 -17.01 -22.13 -7.44
C LEU A 119 -18.45 -22.41 -7.89
N SER A 120 -19.26 -23.04 -7.03
CA SER A 120 -20.63 -23.45 -7.34
C SER A 120 -21.55 -23.08 -6.19
N GLY A 121 -22.76 -22.60 -6.51
CA GLY A 121 -23.86 -22.44 -5.56
C GLY A 121 -23.88 -21.15 -4.73
N GLY A 122 -23.04 -20.16 -5.02
CA GLY A 122 -23.03 -18.86 -4.32
C GLY A 122 -23.56 -17.71 -5.16
N ASN A 123 -24.35 -16.81 -4.55
CA ASN A 123 -24.63 -15.49 -5.12
C ASN A 123 -23.45 -14.55 -4.83
N TYR A 124 -22.40 -14.61 -5.66
CA TYR A 124 -21.18 -13.81 -5.48
C TYR A 124 -21.37 -12.32 -5.76
N TYR A 125 -22.42 -11.96 -6.50
CA TYR A 125 -22.77 -10.57 -6.83
C TYR A 125 -24.18 -10.26 -6.32
N PRO A 126 -24.38 -10.23 -4.99
CA PRO A 126 -25.68 -9.84 -4.45
C PRO A 126 -26.00 -8.42 -4.89
N ARG A 127 -27.30 -8.11 -5.06
CA ARG A 127 -27.73 -6.75 -5.35
C ARG A 127 -27.32 -5.84 -4.20
N ALA A 128 -26.38 -4.95 -4.48
CA ALA A 128 -25.97 -3.91 -3.55
C ALA A 128 -27.03 -2.81 -3.48
N LYS A 129 -27.18 -2.20 -2.31
CA LYS A 129 -27.92 -0.95 -2.14
C LYS A 129 -26.94 0.21 -2.16
N GLU A 130 -27.38 1.33 -2.71
CA GLU A 130 -26.63 2.61 -2.74
C GLU A 130 -27.06 3.46 -1.54
N ASP A 131 -26.75 2.97 -0.33
CA ASP A 131 -27.19 3.61 0.92
C ASP A 131 -26.18 4.66 1.46
N GLY A 132 -25.05 4.86 0.76
CA GLY A 132 -23.96 5.78 1.14
C GLY A 132 -23.83 7.00 0.24
N ASN A 133 -23.08 8.01 0.70
CA ASN A 133 -22.85 9.28 -0.03
C ASN A 133 -21.42 9.42 -0.60
N ALA A 134 -20.60 8.37 -0.52
CA ALA A 134 -19.23 8.37 -1.02
C ALA A 134 -19.17 7.76 -2.41
N LEU A 135 -18.52 8.45 -3.36
CA LEU A 135 -18.19 7.84 -4.64
C LEU A 135 -16.89 7.07 -4.49
N VAL A 136 -16.96 5.76 -4.68
CA VAL A 136 -15.81 4.85 -4.52
C VAL A 136 -15.45 4.23 -5.85
N ARG A 137 -14.19 4.41 -6.26
CA ARG A 137 -13.58 3.74 -7.40
C ARG A 137 -12.55 2.74 -6.91
N VAL A 138 -12.75 1.47 -7.24
CA VAL A 138 -11.73 0.44 -7.05
C VAL A 138 -10.78 0.50 -8.24
N VAL A 139 -9.49 0.62 -7.96
CA VAL A 139 -8.41 0.61 -8.95
C VAL A 139 -7.58 -0.63 -8.68
N GLY A 140 -7.80 -1.66 -9.49
CA GLY A 140 -6.91 -2.82 -9.54
C GLY A 140 -5.84 -2.60 -10.60
N SER A 141 -4.62 -3.05 -10.33
CA SER A 141 -3.53 -3.08 -11.32
C SER A 141 -2.98 -4.50 -11.43
N ILE A 142 -2.62 -4.89 -12.65
CA ILE A 142 -2.03 -6.20 -12.97
C ILE A 142 -0.86 -5.96 -13.95
N PRO A 143 0.31 -6.57 -13.74
CA PRO A 143 1.45 -6.48 -14.65
C PRO A 143 1.09 -6.77 -16.11
N GLY A 144 1.64 -5.98 -17.04
CA GLY A 144 1.45 -6.17 -18.49
C GLY A 144 0.08 -5.76 -19.05
N SER A 145 -0.82 -5.21 -18.22
CA SER A 145 -2.09 -4.63 -18.67
C SER A 145 -2.28 -3.22 -18.12
N ASP A 146 -2.58 -3.14 -16.82
CA ASP A 146 -3.09 -1.94 -16.14
C ASP A 146 -2.15 -1.46 -15.01
N ASN A 147 -0.91 -1.97 -14.98
CA ASN A 147 0.08 -1.73 -13.90
C ASN A 147 0.32 -0.24 -13.59
N ARG A 148 0.12 0.66 -14.56
CA ARG A 148 0.31 2.11 -14.37
C ARG A 148 -0.94 2.89 -13.97
N ILE A 149 -2.14 2.28 -13.93
CA ILE A 149 -3.39 3.05 -13.70
C ILE A 149 -3.35 3.81 -12.38
N MET A 150 -2.94 3.17 -11.28
CA MET A 150 -2.88 3.85 -9.98
C MET A 150 -1.85 4.98 -9.97
N PHE A 151 -0.73 4.83 -10.68
CA PHE A 151 0.29 5.88 -10.83
C PHE A 151 -0.25 7.06 -11.66
N ILE A 152 -1.01 6.80 -12.72
CA ILE A 152 -1.69 7.85 -13.50
C ILE A 152 -2.69 8.59 -12.61
N VAL A 153 -3.47 7.86 -11.80
CA VAL A 153 -4.42 8.44 -10.84
C VAL A 153 -3.70 9.32 -9.80
N TYR A 154 -2.57 8.86 -9.25
CA TYR A 154 -1.75 9.67 -8.34
C TYR A 154 -1.21 10.94 -9.02
N VAL A 155 -0.58 10.82 -10.19
CA VAL A 155 -0.03 11.97 -10.92
C VAL A 155 -1.13 12.99 -11.21
N ALA A 156 -2.29 12.55 -11.67
CA ALA A 156 -3.43 13.43 -11.92
C ALA A 156 -3.88 14.13 -10.63
N ALA A 157 -4.12 13.39 -9.55
CA ALA A 157 -4.59 13.97 -8.29
C ALA A 157 -3.57 14.96 -7.68
N ILE A 158 -2.28 14.65 -7.72
CA ILE A 158 -1.21 15.54 -7.22
C ILE A 158 -1.07 16.79 -8.10
N THR A 159 -1.16 16.61 -9.42
CA THR A 159 -0.99 17.70 -10.38
C THR A 159 -2.13 18.71 -10.29
N PHE A 160 -3.36 18.25 -10.04
CA PHE A 160 -4.54 19.10 -9.90
C PHE A 160 -4.86 19.50 -8.46
N ALA A 161 -4.03 19.15 -7.48
CA ALA A 161 -4.22 19.59 -6.11
C ALA A 161 -4.13 21.12 -5.99
N GLU A 162 -5.06 21.72 -5.24
CA GLU A 162 -5.19 23.17 -5.07
C GLU A 162 -4.80 23.67 -3.67
N HIS A 163 -4.94 22.83 -2.64
CA HIS A 163 -4.82 23.26 -1.24
C HIS A 163 -3.82 22.42 -0.44
N SER A 164 -3.96 21.10 -0.45
CA SER A 164 -3.13 20.23 0.38
C SER A 164 -2.98 18.82 -0.20
N ILE A 165 -1.80 18.25 0.00
CA ILE A 165 -1.54 16.84 -0.27
C ILE A 165 -0.91 16.22 0.98
N HIS A 166 -1.59 15.24 1.56
CA HIS A 166 -1.14 14.50 2.72
C HIS A 166 -0.97 13.03 2.36
N LEU A 167 0.27 12.57 2.23
CA LEU A 167 0.63 11.21 1.82
C LEU A 167 1.27 10.45 2.98
N THR A 168 0.89 9.19 3.19
CA THR A 168 1.63 8.23 4.01
C THR A 168 1.97 7.03 3.14
N ASN A 169 3.25 6.68 3.03
CA ASN A 169 3.67 5.52 2.23
C ASN A 169 4.80 4.75 2.91
N ALA A 170 4.75 3.43 2.83
CA ALA A 170 5.75 2.53 3.39
C ALA A 170 7.05 2.51 2.57
N TYR A 171 6.92 2.58 1.25
CA TYR A 171 8.04 2.57 0.32
C TYR A 171 7.86 3.69 -0.68
N PHE A 172 8.80 4.64 -0.65
CA PHE A 172 8.72 5.89 -1.40
C PHE A 172 9.93 6.05 -2.31
N ILE A 173 9.85 5.36 -3.44
CA ILE A 173 10.82 5.39 -4.53
C ILE A 173 10.04 5.78 -5.80
N PRO A 174 9.41 6.99 -5.83
CA PRO A 174 8.57 7.41 -6.94
C PRO A 174 9.37 7.49 -8.24
N ASP A 175 8.67 7.37 -9.37
CA ASP A 175 9.25 7.73 -10.67
C ASP A 175 9.38 9.26 -10.81
N ASP A 176 10.13 9.68 -11.83
CA ASP A 176 10.39 11.11 -12.08
C ASP A 176 9.11 11.93 -12.27
N GLN A 177 8.04 11.31 -12.78
CA GLN A 177 6.77 12.00 -13.01
C GLN A 177 6.07 12.32 -11.71
N ILE A 178 5.96 11.35 -10.80
CA ILE A 178 5.39 11.57 -9.46
C ILE A 178 6.26 12.54 -8.65
N LEU A 179 7.58 12.36 -8.68
CA LEU A 179 8.49 13.25 -7.96
C LEU A 179 8.34 14.70 -8.43
N LYS A 180 8.31 14.91 -9.75
CA LYS A 180 8.06 16.22 -10.35
C LYS A 180 6.68 16.77 -9.98
N ALA A 181 5.64 15.95 -9.98
CA ALA A 181 4.29 16.38 -9.61
C ALA A 181 4.24 16.92 -8.17
N PHE A 182 4.88 16.26 -7.21
CA PHE A 182 4.98 16.75 -5.82
C PHE A 182 5.75 18.06 -5.72
N MET A 183 6.92 18.15 -6.37
CA MET A 183 7.73 19.37 -6.36
C MET A 183 6.98 20.55 -7.00
N ASP A 184 6.30 20.31 -8.12
CA ASP A 184 5.51 21.34 -8.80
C ASP A 184 4.31 21.77 -7.96
N ALA A 185 3.64 20.85 -7.24
CA ALA A 185 2.56 21.19 -6.32
C ALA A 185 3.04 22.09 -5.18
N ALA A 186 4.15 21.73 -4.52
CA ALA A 186 4.72 22.55 -3.45
C ALA A 186 5.12 23.95 -3.96
N ARG A 187 5.74 24.04 -5.14
CA ARG A 187 6.10 25.33 -5.76
C ARG A 187 4.89 26.20 -6.12
N ARG A 188 3.73 25.61 -6.40
CA ARG A 188 2.46 26.34 -6.59
C ARG A 188 1.86 26.87 -5.29
N GLY A 189 2.40 26.48 -4.13
CA GLY A 189 1.91 26.88 -2.82
C GLY A 189 0.94 25.87 -2.16
N VAL A 190 0.79 24.68 -2.74
CA VAL A 190 0.02 23.59 -2.12
C VAL A 190 0.77 23.10 -0.86
N ASP A 191 0.05 22.86 0.23
CA ASP A 191 0.66 22.30 1.45
C ASP A 191 0.90 20.79 1.28
N VAL A 192 2.12 20.43 0.89
CA VAL A 192 2.51 19.03 0.67
C VAL A 192 3.20 18.48 1.92
N LYS A 193 2.58 17.48 2.56
CA LYS A 193 3.17 16.72 3.68
C LYS A 193 3.23 15.24 3.36
N ILE A 194 4.38 14.63 3.58
CA ILE A 194 4.60 13.20 3.33
C ILE A 194 5.15 12.55 4.60
N ILE A 195 4.47 11.50 5.08
CA ILE A 195 4.93 10.64 6.17
C ILE A 195 5.55 9.38 5.59
N LEU A 196 6.81 9.14 5.93
CA LEU A 196 7.64 8.02 5.48
C LEU A 196 8.18 7.25 6.69
N PRO A 197 8.69 6.01 6.53
CA PRO A 197 9.26 5.28 7.65
C PRO A 197 10.59 5.91 8.08
N GLY A 198 10.77 6.18 9.39
CA GLY A 198 12.10 6.44 9.95
C GLY A 198 12.90 5.14 10.20
N THR A 199 12.19 4.01 10.26
CA THR A 199 12.74 2.66 10.34
C THR A 199 11.87 1.73 9.49
N THR A 200 12.47 0.77 8.80
CA THR A 200 11.80 -0.17 7.89
C THR A 200 12.43 -1.57 8.01
N ASP A 201 11.70 -2.56 7.53
CA ASP A 201 12.11 -3.92 7.23
C ASP A 201 13.11 -4.03 6.05
N SER A 202 13.26 -3.00 5.20
CA SER A 202 14.25 -2.98 4.10
C SER A 202 15.14 -1.73 4.15
N ALA A 203 16.36 -1.88 4.68
CA ALA A 203 17.33 -0.78 4.76
C ALA A 203 17.69 -0.20 3.38
N VAL A 204 17.74 -1.03 2.33
CA VAL A 204 18.04 -0.56 0.97
C VAL A 204 16.91 0.33 0.44
N ALA A 205 15.65 -0.06 0.67
CA ALA A 205 14.50 0.75 0.27
C ALA A 205 14.45 2.09 1.03
N LEU A 206 14.85 2.11 2.31
CA LEU A 206 14.99 3.36 3.07
C LEU A 206 15.99 4.31 2.42
N TYR A 207 17.19 3.82 2.07
CA TYR A 207 18.22 4.66 1.46
C TYR A 207 17.82 5.14 0.07
N ALA A 208 17.17 4.28 -0.72
CA ALA A 208 16.61 4.66 -2.01
C ALA A 208 15.52 5.73 -1.87
N ALA A 209 14.67 5.65 -0.83
CA ALA A 209 13.67 6.68 -0.56
C ALA A 209 14.30 8.01 -0.14
N GLN A 210 15.27 7.95 0.79
CA GLN A 210 16.00 9.11 1.29
C GLN A 210 16.76 9.86 0.20
N TYR A 211 17.23 9.18 -0.85
CA TYR A 211 17.82 9.83 -2.03
C TYR A 211 16.90 10.93 -2.61
N ASN A 212 15.58 10.71 -2.61
CA ASN A 212 14.60 11.63 -3.18
C ASN A 212 14.29 12.84 -2.28
N TYR A 213 14.70 12.84 -1.01
CA TYR A 213 14.30 13.87 -0.04
C TYR A 213 14.85 15.24 -0.39
N SER A 214 16.09 15.31 -0.90
CA SER A 214 16.75 16.60 -1.14
C SER A 214 15.95 17.48 -2.09
N GLY A 215 15.53 16.94 -3.25
CA GLY A 215 14.74 17.70 -4.22
C GLY A 215 13.35 18.08 -3.71
N LEU A 216 12.71 17.20 -2.93
CA LEU A 216 11.41 17.46 -2.33
C LEU A 216 11.47 18.56 -1.27
N LEU A 217 12.41 18.46 -0.33
CA LEU A 217 12.61 19.45 0.73
C LEU A 217 12.94 20.83 0.15
N GLU A 218 13.81 20.89 -0.87
CA GLU A 218 14.15 22.13 -1.56
C GLU A 218 12.98 22.74 -2.35
N ALA A 219 12.05 21.91 -2.84
CA ALA A 219 10.81 22.37 -3.47
C ALA A 219 9.74 22.83 -2.48
N GLY A 220 9.95 22.64 -1.17
CA GLY A 220 9.02 23.04 -0.11
C GLY A 220 8.10 21.92 0.41
N VAL A 221 8.33 20.66 0.00
CA VAL A 221 7.60 19.51 0.53
C VAL A 221 8.06 19.23 1.97
N LYS A 222 7.11 19.02 2.88
CA LYS A 222 7.38 18.71 4.28
C LYS A 222 7.42 17.20 4.47
N ILE A 223 8.61 16.66 4.74
CA ILE A 223 8.79 15.23 4.98
C ILE A 223 8.82 14.95 6.48
N TYR A 224 8.10 13.92 6.89
CA TYR A 224 8.01 13.45 8.27
C TYR A 224 8.41 11.97 8.31
N GLU A 225 9.35 11.63 9.18
CA GLU A 225 9.71 10.23 9.42
C GLU A 225 8.97 9.69 10.64
N ARG A 226 8.14 8.67 10.44
CA ARG A 226 7.41 7.97 11.49
C ARG A 226 8.39 7.24 12.40
N ARG A 227 8.36 7.57 13.68
CA ARG A 227 9.18 6.94 14.72
C ARG A 227 8.33 5.94 15.51
N ASN A 228 8.98 5.04 16.25
CA ASN A 228 8.33 4.15 17.22
C ASN A 228 7.29 3.16 16.65
N ALA A 229 7.24 2.99 15.34
CA ALA A 229 6.45 1.99 14.65
C ALA A 229 7.10 1.67 13.29
N LEU A 230 6.92 0.44 12.81
CA LEU A 230 7.19 0.11 11.42
C LEU A 230 5.99 0.60 10.59
N LEU A 231 6.19 1.67 9.83
CA LEU A 231 5.15 2.26 8.99
C LEU A 231 4.95 1.40 7.74
N HIS A 232 3.73 0.92 7.55
CA HIS A 232 3.38 0.10 6.38
C HIS A 232 2.10 0.56 5.65
N ALA A 233 1.51 1.70 6.04
CA ALA A 233 0.35 2.28 5.37
C ALA A 233 0.68 2.81 3.96
N LYS A 234 -0.30 2.72 3.06
CA LYS A 234 -0.28 3.38 1.73
C LYS A 234 -1.58 4.16 1.54
N THR A 235 -1.57 5.40 2.04
CA THR A 235 -2.77 6.23 2.10
C THR A 235 -2.46 7.65 1.66
N ALA A 236 -3.42 8.31 1.01
CA ALA A 236 -3.31 9.75 0.76
C ALA A 236 -4.65 10.45 0.91
N VAL A 237 -4.59 11.74 1.26
CA VAL A 237 -5.70 12.68 1.22
C VAL A 237 -5.27 13.92 0.45
N ILE A 238 -6.11 14.37 -0.49
CA ILE A 238 -5.87 15.55 -1.32
C ILE A 238 -7.09 16.45 -1.23
N ASP A 239 -6.83 17.73 -0.93
CA ASP A 239 -7.81 18.82 -0.80
C ASP A 239 -9.02 18.53 0.10
N GLY A 240 -8.86 17.62 1.07
CA GLY A 240 -9.91 17.21 1.99
C GLY A 240 -11.13 16.58 1.31
N VAL A 241 -10.97 16.01 0.11
CA VAL A 241 -12.09 15.41 -0.64
C VAL A 241 -11.71 14.11 -1.35
N TRP A 242 -10.49 14.03 -1.89
CA TRP A 242 -9.99 12.83 -2.55
C TRP A 242 -9.14 12.04 -1.57
N SER A 243 -9.43 10.77 -1.38
CA SER A 243 -8.66 9.88 -0.51
C SER A 243 -8.39 8.56 -1.19
N THR A 244 -7.27 7.92 -0.86
CA THR A 244 -6.96 6.55 -1.29
C THR A 244 -6.41 5.72 -0.15
N VAL A 245 -6.82 4.45 -0.12
CA VAL A 245 -6.30 3.41 0.78
C VAL A 245 -6.15 2.14 -0.04
N GLY A 246 -5.02 1.44 0.09
CA GLY A 246 -4.81 0.20 -0.64
C GLY A 246 -3.42 -0.38 -0.41
N SER A 247 -3.02 -1.25 -1.34
CA SER A 247 -1.76 -1.97 -1.27
C SER A 247 -0.61 -1.31 -2.03
N THR A 248 -0.91 -0.45 -3.02
CA THR A 248 0.10 0.18 -3.90
C THR A 248 1.11 1.01 -3.11
N ASN A 249 2.36 0.55 -3.07
CA ASN A 249 3.47 1.41 -2.67
C ASN A 249 3.83 2.38 -3.78
N MET A 250 4.60 3.40 -3.43
CA MET A 250 5.10 4.36 -4.40
C MET A 250 6.51 3.98 -4.86
N ASP A 251 6.66 2.76 -5.39
CA ASP A 251 7.93 2.15 -5.83
C ASP A 251 7.80 1.49 -7.22
N TYR A 252 8.93 1.03 -7.77
CA TYR A 252 8.97 0.43 -9.10
C TYR A 252 8.30 -0.95 -9.15
N TRP A 253 8.28 -1.70 -8.04
CA TRP A 253 7.61 -2.99 -7.99
C TRP A 253 6.09 -2.83 -8.08
N SER A 254 5.51 -1.91 -7.33
CA SER A 254 4.08 -1.61 -7.40
C SER A 254 3.71 -1.00 -8.76
N LEU A 255 4.62 -0.25 -9.38
CA LEU A 255 4.44 0.33 -10.72
C LEU A 255 4.47 -0.72 -11.83
N LEU A 256 5.35 -1.72 -11.75
CA LEU A 256 5.69 -2.57 -12.89
C LEU A 256 5.29 -4.03 -12.71
N SER A 257 5.30 -4.52 -11.48
CA SER A 257 5.47 -5.95 -11.20
C SER A 257 4.41 -6.55 -10.27
N ASN A 258 3.80 -5.79 -9.37
CA ASN A 258 2.82 -6.34 -8.43
C ASN A 258 1.40 -6.29 -8.99
N ASP A 259 0.57 -7.27 -8.61
CA ASP A 259 -0.87 -7.05 -8.61
C ASP A 259 -1.22 -6.15 -7.41
N GLU A 260 -1.89 -5.03 -7.63
CA GLU A 260 -2.28 -4.08 -6.57
C GLU A 260 -3.78 -3.78 -6.58
N ALA A 261 -4.29 -3.28 -5.45
CA ALA A 261 -5.66 -2.80 -5.33
C ALA A 261 -5.74 -1.60 -4.39
N ASN A 262 -6.40 -0.55 -4.85
CA ASN A 262 -6.70 0.65 -4.08
C ASN A 262 -8.18 0.99 -4.18
N ALA A 263 -8.75 1.47 -3.09
CA ALA A 263 -10.02 2.19 -3.11
C ALA A 263 -9.72 3.70 -3.11
N VAL A 264 -10.17 4.35 -4.17
CA VAL A 264 -10.19 5.81 -4.29
C VAL A 264 -11.58 6.29 -3.90
N VAL A 265 -11.65 7.19 -2.92
CA VAL A 265 -12.89 7.68 -2.32
C VAL A 265 -12.97 9.19 -2.53
N LEU A 266 -14.05 9.65 -3.16
CA LEU A 266 -14.43 11.05 -3.24
C LEU A 266 -15.55 11.33 -2.25
N ASN A 267 -15.18 11.83 -1.07
CA ASN A 267 -16.11 12.17 0.01
C ASN A 267 -15.39 13.00 1.08
N ARG A 268 -15.99 14.14 1.49
CA ARG A 268 -15.37 15.05 2.47
C ARG A 268 -15.37 14.48 3.90
N ASP A 269 -16.41 13.76 4.29
CA ASP A 269 -16.51 13.19 5.64
C ASP A 269 -15.45 12.10 5.84
N PHE A 270 -15.32 11.20 4.86
CA PHE A 270 -14.28 10.18 4.86
C PHE A 270 -12.87 10.79 4.80
N ALA A 271 -12.66 11.81 3.95
CA ALA A 271 -11.38 12.53 3.91
C ALA A 271 -11.03 13.15 5.27
N ALA A 272 -12.02 13.72 5.99
CA ALA A 272 -11.80 14.27 7.33
C ALA A 272 -11.40 13.19 8.36
N GLU A 273 -11.91 11.95 8.23
CA GLU A 273 -11.47 10.82 9.06
C GLU A 273 -10.04 10.38 8.75
N MET A 274 -9.69 10.35 7.47
CA MET A 274 -8.33 10.07 7.02
C MET A 274 -7.35 11.16 7.46
N GLU A 275 -7.75 12.43 7.44
CA GLU A 275 -6.96 13.57 7.96
C GLU A 275 -6.70 13.48 9.46
N LYS A 276 -7.70 13.07 10.25
CA LYS A 276 -7.52 12.81 11.69
C LYS A 276 -6.47 11.72 11.91
N THR A 277 -6.48 10.69 11.07
CA THR A 277 -5.51 9.58 11.13
C THR A 277 -4.11 10.04 10.75
N PHE A 278 -3.99 10.80 9.65
CA PHE A 278 -2.74 11.41 9.21
C PHE A 278 -2.14 12.33 10.27
N THR A 279 -2.96 13.19 10.87
CA THR A 279 -2.54 14.13 11.92
C THR A 279 -2.01 13.40 13.17
N LYS A 280 -2.62 12.27 13.56
CA LYS A 280 -2.10 11.43 14.65
C LYS A 280 -0.72 10.88 14.31
N ASP A 281 -0.52 10.42 13.07
CA ASP A 281 0.78 9.92 12.65
C ASP A 281 1.84 11.04 12.55
N ILE A 282 1.46 12.28 12.19
CA ILE A 282 2.35 13.46 12.25
C ILE A 282 2.86 13.69 13.68
N VAL A 283 1.98 13.61 14.68
CA VAL A 283 2.36 13.83 16.10
C VAL A 283 3.41 12.83 16.57
N GLU A 284 3.36 11.60 16.06
CA GLU A 284 4.34 10.54 16.36
C GLU A 284 5.50 10.47 15.34
N SER A 285 5.64 11.48 14.49
CA SER A 285 6.69 11.58 13.48
C SER A 285 7.65 12.72 13.76
N HIS A 286 8.82 12.64 13.15
CA HIS A 286 9.81 13.70 13.20
C HIS A 286 9.91 14.39 11.84
N GLN A 287 9.71 15.70 11.81
CA GLN A 287 9.86 16.48 10.60
C GLN A 287 11.34 16.62 10.24
N ILE A 288 11.68 16.24 9.01
CA ILE A 288 13.01 16.45 8.45
C ILE A 288 13.13 17.89 7.98
N LYS A 289 14.10 18.62 8.52
CA LYS A 289 14.41 20.00 8.10
C LYS A 289 15.45 20.00 7.00
N VAL A 290 15.34 20.93 6.06
CA VAL A 290 16.26 21.01 4.91
C VAL A 290 17.69 21.33 5.36
N GLU A 291 17.85 22.12 6.42
CA GLU A 291 19.15 22.48 6.99
C GLU A 291 19.84 21.24 7.59
N GLU A 292 19.11 20.51 8.44
CA GLU A 292 19.57 19.24 9.03
C GLU A 292 19.91 18.21 7.94
N TRP A 293 19.07 18.13 6.91
CA TRP A 293 19.28 17.19 5.80
C TRP A 293 20.55 17.46 5.01
N LYS A 294 20.99 18.72 4.90
CA LYS A 294 22.20 19.11 4.17
C LYS A 294 23.49 18.77 4.92
N GLU A 295 23.46 18.84 6.26
CA GLU A 295 24.62 18.61 7.14
C GLU A 295 24.99 17.14 7.33
N ARG A 296 24.20 16.21 6.77
CA ARG A 296 24.44 14.77 6.93
C ARG A 296 25.82 14.33 6.41
N PRO A 297 26.51 13.40 7.11
CA PRO A 297 27.82 12.91 6.69
C PRO A 297 27.83 12.35 5.26
N LEU A 298 28.93 12.54 4.54
CA LEU A 298 29.09 12.11 3.14
C LEU A 298 28.86 10.61 2.95
N PHE A 299 29.23 9.80 3.94
CA PHE A 299 28.99 8.35 3.92
C PHE A 299 27.52 7.99 3.73
N TRP A 300 26.58 8.71 4.36
CA TRP A 300 25.14 8.47 4.19
C TRP A 300 24.68 8.81 2.77
N LYS A 301 25.13 9.96 2.25
CA LYS A 301 24.84 10.39 0.87
C LYS A 301 25.31 9.37 -0.17
N ILE A 302 26.47 8.74 0.05
CA ILE A 302 26.99 7.67 -0.83
C ILE A 302 26.09 6.43 -0.78
N ARG A 303 25.59 6.03 0.41
CA ARG A 303 24.69 4.87 0.55
C ARG A 303 23.35 5.10 -0.15
N GLU A 304 22.79 6.29 -0.01
CA GLU A 304 21.57 6.70 -0.73
C GLU A 304 21.76 6.63 -2.24
N TRP A 305 22.85 7.22 -2.75
CA TRP A 305 23.16 7.18 -4.18
C TRP A 305 23.37 5.76 -4.68
N PHE A 306 24.10 4.92 -3.94
CA PHE A 306 24.33 3.52 -4.33
C PHE A 306 23.02 2.72 -4.32
N ALA A 307 22.18 2.87 -3.30
CA ALA A 307 20.86 2.24 -3.26
C ALA A 307 19.99 2.72 -4.44
N HIS A 308 20.07 4.00 -4.79
CA HIS A 308 19.34 4.57 -5.91
C HIS A 308 19.73 3.96 -7.27
N LEU A 309 20.99 3.54 -7.48
CA LEU A 309 21.40 2.86 -8.72
C LEU A 309 20.64 1.55 -8.98
N PHE A 310 20.13 0.92 -7.93
CA PHE A 310 19.42 -0.36 -8.01
C PHE A 310 17.90 -0.22 -7.88
N ILE A 311 17.34 0.99 -7.97
CA ILE A 311 15.89 1.25 -7.76
C ILE A 311 14.98 0.45 -8.69
N ARG A 312 15.42 0.08 -9.88
CA ARG A 312 14.59 -0.74 -10.79
C ARG A 312 14.47 -2.19 -10.35
N TRP A 313 15.30 -2.59 -9.39
CA TRP A 313 15.31 -3.91 -8.77
C TRP A 313 14.71 -3.88 -7.35
N LEU A 314 14.30 -2.70 -6.87
CA LEU A 314 13.75 -2.43 -5.53
C LEU A 314 12.31 -1.90 -5.61
#